data_AF-A0A9E1PZQ8-F1
#
_entry.id   AF-A0A9E1PZQ8-F1
#
_cell.length_a   1.000
_cell.length_b   1.000
_cell.length_c   1.000
_cell.angle_alpha   90.00
_cell.angle_beta   90.00
_cell.angle_gamma   90.00
#
_symmetry.space_group_name_H-M   'P 1'
#
loop_
_entity.id
_entity.type
_entity.pdbx_description
1 polymer ?
#
loop_
_entity_poly.entity_id
_entity_poly.type
_entity_poly.pdbx_seq_one_letter_code
_entity_poly.pdbx_strand_id
1 'polypeptide(L)'
;MDLDWYPSQIVMPMGGTPVQQMMLEQDEYGETVTNAKDDGDTSGAGTFSVGVTGAVREREMAEKEKAAPFFDPFTQSSDYVPVRNQLVDVWFTVDYLINYRPIAADTRPHKLQKKKVMLEELVQRMGVEHPLAALFLGICEAKLGNPDAVSKYNDLVRRGLEASEYWRMRFEALGVYDSCADYYSR
;
A
#
# COMPACT_ATOMS: atom_id res chain seq x y z
N MET A 1 1.17 2.23 -22.69
CA MET A 1 0.45 3.30 -21.97
C MET A 1 1.37 3.79 -20.87
N ASP A 2 1.59 5.10 -20.72
CA ASP A 2 2.39 5.69 -19.63
C ASP A 2 1.42 6.42 -18.69
N LEU A 3 0.64 5.63 -17.93
CA LEU A 3 -0.28 6.17 -16.93
C LEU A 3 0.53 6.81 -15.80
N ASP A 4 0.04 7.94 -15.29
CA ASP A 4 0.74 8.71 -14.25
C ASP A 4 0.59 8.06 -12.86
N TRP A 5 -0.45 7.25 -12.68
CA TRP A 5 -0.72 6.43 -11.49
C TRP A 5 -1.44 5.15 -11.92
N TYR A 6 -1.06 4.01 -11.33
CA TYR A 6 -1.64 2.70 -11.63
C TYR A 6 -2.45 2.21 -10.43
N PRO A 7 -3.79 2.31 -10.44
CA PRO A 7 -4.60 1.73 -9.38
C PRO A 7 -4.49 0.21 -9.45
N SER A 8 -3.87 -0.39 -8.43
CA SER A 8 -3.83 -1.85 -8.27
C SER A 8 -4.88 -2.29 -7.25
N GLN A 9 -5.56 -3.39 -7.52
CA GLN A 9 -6.49 -4.02 -6.57
C GLN A 9 -6.30 -5.54 -6.60
N ILE A 10 -6.57 -6.19 -5.47
CA ILE A 10 -6.76 -7.64 -5.46
C ILE A 10 -8.05 -7.93 -6.21
N VAL A 11 -7.97 -8.86 -7.17
CA VAL A 11 -9.12 -9.26 -7.97
C VAL A 11 -10.16 -9.91 -7.06
N MET A 12 -11.39 -9.42 -7.14
CA MET A 12 -12.52 -10.03 -6.49
C MET A 12 -13.65 -10.22 -7.49
N PRO A 13 -14.07 -11.46 -7.73
CA PRO A 13 -15.18 -11.72 -8.62
C PRO A 13 -16.47 -11.19 -7.98
N MET A 14 -17.36 -10.71 -8.84
CA MET A 14 -18.67 -10.24 -8.39
C MET A 14 -19.51 -11.41 -7.84
N GLY A 15 -20.33 -11.10 -6.84
CA GLY A 15 -21.35 -11.99 -6.28
C GLY A 15 -22.18 -12.69 -7.35
N GLY A 16 -22.33 -14.01 -7.26
CA GLY A 16 -23.17 -14.82 -8.16
C GLY A 16 -22.55 -15.10 -9.54
N THR A 17 -21.28 -14.73 -9.77
CA THR A 17 -20.61 -15.07 -11.04
C THR A 17 -20.06 -16.49 -11.03
N PRO A 18 -19.95 -17.17 -12.19
CA PRO A 18 -19.32 -18.49 -12.27
C PRO A 18 -17.88 -18.50 -11.73
N VAL A 19 -17.14 -17.40 -11.91
CA VAL A 19 -15.78 -17.26 -11.38
C VAL A 19 -15.78 -17.26 -9.85
N GLN A 20 -16.75 -16.60 -9.20
CA GLN A 20 -16.88 -16.65 -7.75
C GLN A 20 -17.21 -18.06 -7.26
N GLN A 21 -18.11 -18.77 -7.95
CA GLN A 21 -18.45 -20.15 -7.59
C GLN A 21 -17.23 -21.07 -7.69
N MET A 22 -16.46 -20.96 -8.77
CA MET A 22 -15.20 -21.70 -8.94
C MET A 22 -14.20 -21.39 -7.81
N MET A 23 -14.06 -20.11 -7.41
CA MET A 23 -13.17 -19.74 -6.31
C MET A 23 -13.63 -20.31 -4.95
N LEU A 24 -14.94 -20.32 -4.68
CA LEU A 24 -15.51 -20.92 -3.47
C LEU A 24 -15.36 -22.44 -3.43
N GLU A 25 -15.50 -23.08 -4.60
CA GLU A 25 -15.26 -24.52 -4.77
C GLU A 25 -13.78 -24.85 -4.54
N GLN A 26 -12.84 -24.09 -5.11
CA GLN A 26 -11.39 -24.29 -4.88
C GLN A 26 -11.00 -24.14 -3.39
N ASP A 27 -11.55 -23.13 -2.71
CA ASP A 27 -11.36 -22.96 -1.26
C ASP A 27 -11.91 -24.16 -0.46
N GLU A 28 -12.95 -24.87 -0.94
CA GLU A 28 -13.48 -26.09 -0.32
C GLU A 28 -12.48 -27.25 -0.32
N TYR A 29 -11.65 -27.33 -1.36
CA TYR A 29 -10.66 -28.39 -1.54
C TYR A 29 -9.30 -28.05 -0.90
N GLY A 30 -9.21 -26.95 -0.14
CA GLY A 30 -7.96 -26.53 0.51
C GLY A 30 -6.97 -25.86 -0.46
N GLU A 31 -7.38 -25.58 -1.69
CA GLU A 31 -6.66 -24.72 -2.64
C GLU A 31 -7.02 -23.27 -2.30
N THR A 32 -6.48 -22.77 -1.18
CA THR A 32 -6.91 -21.49 -0.60
C THR A 32 -6.45 -20.31 -1.45
N VAL A 33 -7.30 -19.88 -2.39
CA VAL A 33 -7.12 -18.62 -3.12
C VAL A 33 -7.68 -17.47 -2.30
N THR A 34 -8.71 -17.72 -1.47
CA THR A 34 -9.41 -16.67 -0.74
C THR A 34 -9.80 -16.96 0.70
N ASN A 35 -9.73 -18.17 1.26
CA ASN A 35 -10.27 -18.45 2.61
C ASN A 35 -11.70 -17.90 2.82
N ALA A 36 -12.54 -17.86 1.77
CA ALA A 36 -13.85 -17.23 1.83
C ALA A 36 -14.85 -18.00 2.72
N LYS A 37 -14.54 -19.25 3.10
CA LYS A 37 -15.38 -20.11 3.95
C LYS A 37 -15.27 -19.84 5.45
N ASP A 38 -14.10 -19.46 5.95
CA ASP A 38 -13.90 -19.13 7.38
C ASP A 38 -14.40 -17.73 7.75
N ASP A 39 -14.76 -16.93 6.75
CA ASP A 39 -15.35 -15.59 6.86
C ASP A 39 -16.87 -15.61 7.09
N GLY A 40 -17.42 -16.78 7.45
CA GLY A 40 -18.83 -17.01 7.70
C GLY A 40 -19.32 -16.44 9.03
N ASP A 41 -19.23 -15.13 9.26
CA ASP A 41 -20.16 -14.45 10.20
C ASP A 41 -20.25 -12.91 10.13
N THR A 42 -19.72 -12.22 9.11
CA THR A 42 -19.98 -10.76 9.02
C THR A 42 -20.27 -10.31 7.59
N SER A 43 -21.37 -9.55 7.48
CA SER A 43 -21.95 -8.91 6.30
C SER A 43 -21.01 -7.90 5.59
N GLY A 44 -19.82 -8.34 5.18
CA GLY A 44 -18.76 -7.51 4.60
C GLY A 44 -17.52 -8.25 4.12
N ALA A 45 -17.34 -9.53 4.47
CA ALA A 45 -16.10 -10.29 4.26
C ALA A 45 -15.77 -10.67 2.80
N GLY A 46 -16.58 -10.25 1.83
CA GLY A 46 -16.33 -10.46 0.40
C GLY A 46 -15.60 -9.32 -0.32
N THR A 47 -15.19 -8.25 0.38
CA THR A 47 -14.68 -7.03 -0.28
C THR A 47 -13.32 -6.54 0.25
N PHE A 48 -12.21 -7.00 -0.33
CA PHE A 48 -10.93 -6.27 -0.37
C PHE A 48 -11.12 -4.92 -1.05
N SER A 49 -11.26 -3.87 -0.24
CA SER A 49 -11.17 -2.49 -0.68
C SER A 49 -9.85 -1.88 -0.22
N VAL A 50 -9.22 -1.18 -1.15
CA VAL A 50 -8.10 -0.27 -0.88
C VAL A 50 -8.72 1.11 -0.61
N GLY A 51 -8.48 1.68 0.56
CA GLY A 51 -8.98 3.01 0.91
C GLY A 51 -9.16 3.22 2.42
N VAL A 52 -9.82 4.33 2.76
CA VAL A 52 -10.06 4.80 4.15
C VAL A 52 -10.92 3.84 4.97
N THR A 53 -11.68 2.97 4.30
CA THR A 53 -12.61 2.01 4.91
C THR A 53 -12.50 0.70 4.14
N GLY A 54 -11.70 -0.24 4.64
CA GLY A 54 -11.41 -1.50 3.94
C GLY A 54 -10.39 -2.37 4.67
N ALA A 55 -10.19 -3.59 4.16
CA ALA A 55 -9.33 -4.60 4.78
C ALA A 55 -7.89 -4.12 5.03
N VAL A 56 -7.34 -3.29 4.14
CA VAL A 56 -6.01 -2.68 4.32
C VAL A 56 -6.00 -1.75 5.55
N ARG A 57 -7.05 -0.94 5.70
CA ARG A 57 -7.17 0.00 6.81
C ARG A 57 -7.43 -0.71 8.13
N GLU A 58 -8.27 -1.74 8.13
CA GLU A 58 -8.52 -2.57 9.30
C GLU A 58 -7.23 -3.21 9.80
N ARG A 59 -6.41 -3.75 8.88
CA ARG A 59 -5.09 -4.29 9.20
C ARG A 59 -4.16 -3.21 9.75
N GLU A 60 -4.05 -2.06 9.09
CA GLU A 60 -3.22 -0.93 9.54
C GLU A 60 -3.55 -0.51 10.98
N MET A 61 -4.85 -0.43 11.31
CA MET A 61 -5.32 -0.05 12.64
C MET A 61 -5.10 -1.14 13.69
N ALA A 62 -5.32 -2.41 13.33
CA ALA A 62 -5.10 -3.55 14.22
C ALA A 62 -3.62 -3.78 14.52
N GLU A 63 -2.74 -3.52 13.55
CA GLU A 63 -1.29 -3.74 13.64
C GLU A 63 -0.49 -2.49 14.04
N LYS A 64 -1.17 -1.45 14.53
CA LYS A 64 -0.54 -0.17 14.87
C LYS A 64 0.52 -0.31 15.97
N GLU A 65 0.24 -1.07 17.02
CA GLU A 65 1.16 -1.25 18.16
C GLU A 65 2.06 -2.48 18.02
N LYS A 66 1.59 -3.52 17.34
CA LYS A 66 2.31 -4.78 17.14
C LYS A 66 1.99 -5.33 15.76
N ALA A 67 2.95 -5.27 14.86
CA ALA A 67 2.75 -5.67 13.47
C ALA A 67 3.04 -7.16 13.27
N ALA A 68 2.27 -7.79 12.39
CA ALA A 68 2.65 -9.10 11.86
C ALA A 68 3.88 -8.95 10.95
N PRO A 69 4.77 -9.95 10.86
CA PRO A 69 5.90 -9.92 9.95
C PRO A 69 5.47 -9.56 8.52
N PHE A 70 6.21 -8.65 7.88
CA PHE A 70 5.96 -8.29 6.50
C PHE A 70 6.28 -9.46 5.57
N PHE A 71 5.34 -9.80 4.69
CA PHE A 71 5.54 -10.81 3.66
C PHE A 71 6.08 -10.17 2.37
N ASP A 72 7.33 -10.51 2.00
CA ASP A 72 7.90 -10.11 0.72
C ASP A 72 7.65 -11.19 -0.36
N PRO A 73 6.80 -10.93 -1.38
CA PRO A 73 6.52 -11.89 -2.42
C PRO A 73 7.75 -12.28 -3.26
N PHE A 74 8.78 -11.42 -3.34
CA PHE A 74 9.95 -11.66 -4.18
C PHE A 74 11.01 -12.53 -3.51
N THR A 75 10.83 -12.87 -2.24
CA THR A 75 11.71 -13.80 -1.51
C THR A 75 11.24 -15.26 -1.57
N GLN A 76 10.04 -15.49 -2.10
CA GLN A 76 9.44 -16.82 -2.16
C GLN A 76 9.82 -17.57 -3.43
N SER A 77 9.62 -18.89 -3.44
CA SER A 77 9.76 -19.71 -4.65
C SER A 77 8.70 -19.32 -5.69
N SER A 78 9.00 -19.55 -6.97
CA SER A 78 8.06 -19.30 -8.08
C SER A 78 6.72 -20.03 -7.93
N ASP A 79 6.71 -21.15 -7.22
CA ASP A 79 5.54 -22.01 -7.05
C ASP A 79 4.76 -21.68 -5.76
N TYR A 80 5.20 -20.69 -5.00
CA TYR A 80 4.52 -20.27 -3.77
C TYR A 80 3.27 -19.45 -4.12
N VAL A 81 2.13 -19.88 -3.58
CA VAL A 81 0.87 -19.14 -3.70
C VAL A 81 0.62 -18.39 -2.38
N PRO A 82 0.56 -17.05 -2.38
CA PRO A 82 0.30 -16.28 -1.17
C PRO A 82 -1.08 -16.56 -0.59
N VAL A 83 -1.14 -16.70 0.73
CA VAL A 83 -2.42 -16.81 1.45
C VAL A 83 -3.09 -15.44 1.62
N ARG A 84 -4.39 -15.42 1.95
CA ARG A 84 -5.22 -14.20 1.94
C ARG A 84 -4.62 -13.02 2.72
N ASN A 85 -4.11 -13.27 3.93
CA ASN A 85 -3.51 -12.23 4.77
C ASN A 85 -2.21 -11.64 4.18
N GLN A 86 -1.47 -12.43 3.39
CA GLN A 86 -0.28 -11.99 2.68
C GLN A 86 -0.60 -11.15 1.45
N LEU A 87 -1.79 -11.30 0.86
CA LEU A 87 -2.15 -10.55 -0.35
C LEU A 87 -2.17 -9.03 -0.12
N VAL A 88 -2.41 -8.56 1.12
CA VAL A 88 -2.26 -7.14 1.48
C VAL A 88 -0.81 -6.67 1.30
N ASP A 89 0.17 -7.49 1.69
CA ASP A 89 1.59 -7.17 1.55
C ASP A 89 2.06 -7.29 0.11
N VAL A 90 1.51 -8.26 -0.64
CA VAL A 90 1.70 -8.36 -2.10
C VAL A 90 1.21 -7.09 -2.78
N TRP A 91 -0.03 -6.69 -2.51
CA TRP A 91 -0.62 -5.47 -3.04
C TRP A 91 0.23 -4.24 -2.71
N PHE A 92 0.63 -4.09 -1.44
CA PHE A 92 1.44 -2.98 -0.97
C PHE A 92 2.80 -2.92 -1.67
N THR A 93 3.45 -4.07 -1.85
CA THR A 93 4.74 -4.17 -2.55
C THR A 93 4.60 -3.74 -4.01
N VAL A 94 3.58 -4.22 -4.70
CA VAL A 94 3.31 -3.87 -6.10
C VAL A 94 2.99 -2.38 -6.23
N ASP A 95 2.15 -1.84 -5.35
CA ASP A 95 1.79 -0.42 -5.33
C ASP A 95 3.02 0.47 -5.08
N TYR A 96 3.87 0.11 -4.12
CA TYR A 96 5.14 0.79 -3.88
C TYR A 96 6.04 0.79 -5.12
N LEU A 97 6.28 -0.38 -5.72
CA LEU A 97 7.21 -0.53 -6.84
C LEU A 97 6.74 0.21 -8.09
N ILE A 98 5.44 0.23 -8.36
CA ILE A 98 4.88 0.83 -9.58
C ILE A 98 4.64 2.33 -9.41
N ASN A 99 4.07 2.76 -8.28
CA ASN A 99 3.60 4.14 -8.12
C ASN A 99 4.60 5.04 -7.38
N TYR A 100 5.14 4.54 -6.27
CA TYR A 100 5.96 5.33 -5.34
C TYR A 100 7.43 5.35 -5.74
N ARG A 101 8.09 4.19 -5.80
CA ARG A 101 9.53 4.08 -6.08
C ARG A 101 9.98 4.88 -7.32
N PRO A 102 9.25 4.91 -8.45
CA PRO A 102 9.67 5.69 -9.62
C PRO A 102 9.70 7.20 -9.39
N ILE A 103 8.98 7.73 -8.40
CA ILE A 103 9.00 9.18 -8.06
C ILE A 103 10.39 9.64 -7.66
N ALA A 104 11.12 8.82 -6.91
CA ALA A 104 12.47 9.14 -6.46
C ALA A 104 13.41 9.39 -7.65
N ALA A 105 13.22 8.66 -8.75
CA ALA A 105 14.02 8.80 -9.98
C ALA A 105 13.44 9.79 -11.01
N ASP A 106 12.14 10.15 -10.94
CA ASP A 106 11.53 11.04 -11.93
C ASP A 106 12.03 12.49 -11.75
N THR A 107 12.32 13.15 -12.87
CA THR A 107 12.80 14.54 -12.94
C THR A 107 11.89 15.41 -13.80
N ARG A 108 10.86 14.85 -14.42
CA ARG A 108 9.96 15.57 -15.33
C ARG A 108 8.90 16.33 -14.52
N PRO A 109 8.89 17.68 -14.53
CA PRO A 109 8.02 18.46 -13.65
C PRO A 109 6.52 18.17 -13.83
N HIS A 110 6.07 17.98 -15.07
CA HIS A 110 4.66 17.69 -15.36
C HIS A 110 4.20 16.32 -14.82
N LYS A 111 5.08 15.30 -14.80
CA LYS A 111 4.78 14.00 -14.20
C LYS A 111 4.70 14.11 -12.68
N LEU A 112 5.66 14.81 -12.08
CA LEU A 112 5.70 15.07 -10.64
C LEU A 112 4.46 15.86 -10.16
N GLN A 113 4.01 16.86 -10.93
CA GLN A 113 2.77 17.59 -10.61
C GLN A 113 1.53 16.68 -10.58
N LYS A 114 1.40 15.77 -11.54
CA LYS A 114 0.27 14.82 -11.55
C LYS A 114 0.31 13.86 -10.36
N LYS A 115 1.49 13.33 -10.05
CA LYS A 115 1.67 12.46 -8.88
C LYS A 115 1.44 13.21 -7.57
N LYS A 116 1.87 14.47 -7.49
CA LYS A 116 1.57 15.37 -6.36
C LYS A 116 0.07 15.47 -6.10
N VAL A 117 -0.75 15.72 -7.13
CA VAL A 117 -2.23 15.82 -6.95
C VAL A 117 -2.81 14.54 -6.35
N MET A 118 -2.39 13.37 -6.84
CA MET A 118 -2.84 12.08 -6.29
C MET A 118 -2.40 11.90 -4.83
N LEU A 119 -1.15 12.24 -4.51
CA LEU A 119 -0.61 12.10 -3.16
C LEU A 119 -1.23 13.10 -2.18
N GLU A 120 -1.54 14.32 -2.61
CA GLU A 120 -2.29 15.29 -1.83
C GLU A 120 -3.67 14.76 -1.47
N GLU A 121 -4.37 14.16 -2.43
CA GLU A 121 -5.66 13.51 -2.19
C GLU A 121 -5.53 12.39 -1.16
N LEU A 122 -4.52 11.52 -1.29
CA LEU A 122 -4.27 10.42 -0.34
C LEU A 122 -3.99 10.95 1.07
N VAL A 123 -3.15 11.97 1.21
CA VAL A 123 -2.81 12.57 2.52
C VAL A 123 -4.03 13.30 3.11
N GLN A 124 -4.85 13.96 2.30
CA GLN A 124 -6.03 14.70 2.77
C GLN A 124 -7.21 13.78 3.11
N ARG A 125 -7.55 12.81 2.25
CA ARG A 125 -8.71 11.92 2.42
C ARG A 125 -8.50 10.89 3.52
N MET A 126 -7.28 10.40 3.72
CA MET A 126 -7.06 9.36 4.72
C MET A 126 -7.10 9.88 6.15
N GLY A 127 -7.11 11.20 6.38
CA GLY A 127 -7.32 11.84 7.70
C GLY A 127 -6.33 11.42 8.79
N VAL A 128 -5.35 10.60 8.43
CA VAL A 128 -4.42 9.88 9.30
C VAL A 128 -3.06 9.91 8.60
N GLU A 129 -2.02 9.94 9.41
CA GLU A 129 -0.63 9.93 9.01
C GLU A 129 -0.37 8.68 8.16
N HIS A 130 -0.47 8.81 6.83
CA HIS A 130 -0.04 7.81 5.87
C HIS A 130 1.39 8.16 5.45
N PRO A 131 2.41 7.71 6.22
CA PRO A 131 3.78 8.20 6.09
C PRO A 131 4.35 7.96 4.70
N LEU A 132 3.94 6.88 4.00
CA LEU A 132 4.42 6.64 2.64
C LEU A 132 3.97 7.74 1.67
N ALA A 133 2.70 8.13 1.72
CA ALA A 133 2.17 9.17 0.83
C ALA A 133 2.76 10.53 1.19
N ALA A 134 2.89 10.83 2.48
CA ALA A 134 3.54 12.04 2.95
C ALA A 134 5.00 12.14 2.48
N LEU A 135 5.79 11.05 2.59
CA LEU A 135 7.17 11.02 2.15
C LEU A 135 7.29 11.38 0.66
N PHE A 136 6.56 10.66 -0.18
CA PHE A 136 6.66 10.85 -1.62
C PHE A 136 6.04 12.18 -2.09
N LEU A 137 5.10 12.74 -1.33
CA LEU A 137 4.62 14.10 -1.55
C LEU A 137 5.71 15.13 -1.23
N GLY A 138 6.43 14.96 -0.12
CA GLY A 138 7.60 15.78 0.21
C GLY A 138 8.70 15.71 -0.86
N ILE A 139 8.96 14.53 -1.42
CA ILE A 139 9.91 14.34 -2.53
C ILE A 139 9.45 15.10 -3.78
N CYS A 140 8.16 15.02 -4.13
CA CYS A 140 7.60 15.78 -5.24
C CYS A 140 7.77 17.29 -5.02
N GLU A 141 7.47 17.80 -3.83
CA GLU A 141 7.62 19.23 -3.51
C GLU A 141 9.07 19.70 -3.58
N ALA A 142 10.01 18.91 -3.05
CA ALA A 142 11.43 19.20 -3.12
C ALA A 142 11.89 19.31 -4.59
N LYS A 143 11.53 18.33 -5.43
CA LYS A 143 11.87 18.30 -6.85
C LYS A 143 11.19 19.40 -7.67
N LEU A 144 10.03 19.90 -7.23
CA LEU A 144 9.31 21.01 -7.86
C LEU A 144 9.76 22.38 -7.35
N GLY A 145 10.72 22.45 -6.43
CA GLY A 145 11.28 23.70 -5.91
C GLY A 145 10.44 24.37 -4.82
N ASN A 146 9.66 23.59 -4.06
CA ASN A 146 8.82 24.07 -2.96
C ASN A 146 9.35 23.60 -1.59
N PRO A 147 10.52 24.10 -1.12
CA PRO A 147 11.18 23.58 0.08
C PRO A 147 10.35 23.79 1.36
N ASP A 148 9.54 24.85 1.43
CA ASP A 148 8.71 25.15 2.62
C ASP A 148 7.70 24.03 2.92
N ALA A 149 7.24 23.32 1.89
CA ALA A 149 6.31 22.22 2.03
C ALA A 149 6.99 20.93 2.54
N VAL A 150 8.30 20.77 2.33
CA VAL A 150 9.05 19.55 2.66
C VAL A 150 9.06 19.29 4.16
N SER A 151 9.32 20.31 4.98
CA SER A 151 9.35 20.17 6.45
C SER A 151 8.02 19.63 7.00
N LYS A 152 6.90 20.15 6.50
CA LYS A 152 5.56 19.70 6.90
C LYS A 152 5.36 18.21 6.63
N TYR A 153 5.80 17.73 5.46
CA TYR A 153 5.65 16.32 5.11
C TYR A 153 6.61 15.42 5.86
N ASN A 154 7.86 15.86 6.11
CA ASN A 154 8.79 15.12 6.96
C ASN A 154 8.26 14.95 8.38
N ASP A 155 7.62 15.97 8.96
CA ASP A 155 6.97 15.86 10.27
C ASP A 155 5.80 14.89 10.27
N LEU A 156 5.01 14.83 9.19
CA LEU A 156 3.94 13.84 9.03
C LEU A 156 4.48 12.42 8.93
N VAL A 157 5.57 12.23 8.18
CA VAL A 157 6.25 10.93 8.07
C VAL A 157 6.77 10.48 9.43
N ARG A 158 7.48 11.36 10.13
CA ARG A 158 8.06 11.07 11.45
C ARG A 158 6.99 10.65 12.44
N ARG A 159 5.91 11.43 12.59
CA ARG A 159 4.81 11.08 13.49
C ARG A 159 4.13 9.76 13.11
N GLY A 160 3.89 9.55 11.82
CA GLY A 160 3.26 8.31 11.33
C GLY A 160 4.08 7.06 11.64
N LEU A 161 5.41 7.16 11.51
CA LEU A 161 6.33 6.07 11.83
C LEU A 161 6.54 5.89 13.33
N GLU A 162 6.58 6.97 14.13
CA GLU A 162 6.61 6.89 15.59
C GLU A 162 5.34 6.20 16.12
N ALA A 163 4.19 6.49 15.51
CA ALA A 163 2.88 6.02 15.95
C ALA A 163 2.47 4.63 15.43
N SER A 164 3.20 4.02 14.48
CA SER A 164 2.74 2.78 13.83
C SER A 164 3.88 1.80 13.51
N GLU A 165 3.86 0.65 14.19
CA GLU A 165 4.76 -0.47 13.88
C GLU A 165 4.48 -1.05 12.49
N TYR A 166 3.20 -1.11 12.08
CA TYR A 166 2.77 -1.51 10.74
C TYR A 166 3.53 -0.74 9.64
N TRP A 167 3.67 0.59 9.80
CA TRP A 167 4.37 1.42 8.82
C TRP A 167 5.88 1.28 8.91
N ARG A 168 6.45 1.23 10.13
CA ARG A 168 7.90 1.04 10.31
C ARG A 168 8.40 -0.22 9.62
N MET A 169 7.72 -1.34 9.85
CA MET A 169 8.11 -2.63 9.29
C MET A 169 8.09 -2.64 7.77
N ARG A 170 7.09 -1.97 7.16
CA ARG A 170 6.98 -1.84 5.69
C ARG A 170 8.05 -0.93 5.09
N PHE A 171 8.39 0.17 5.78
CA PHE A 171 9.47 1.05 5.36
C PHE A 171 10.82 0.34 5.36
N GLU A 172 11.07 -0.46 6.39
CA GLU A 172 12.28 -1.27 6.53
C GLU A 172 12.32 -2.37 5.45
N ALA A 173 11.27 -3.18 5.34
CA ALA A 173 11.24 -4.31 4.43
C ALA A 173 11.41 -3.91 2.95
N LEU A 174 10.86 -2.76 2.55
CA LEU A 174 10.97 -2.27 1.17
C LEU A 174 12.21 -1.38 0.92
N GLY A 175 13.08 -1.18 1.91
CA GLY A 175 14.26 -0.33 1.78
C GLY A 175 13.91 1.11 1.37
N VAL A 176 12.81 1.65 1.92
CA VAL A 176 12.28 2.97 1.54
C VAL A 176 13.28 4.07 1.90
N TYR A 177 13.96 3.95 3.05
CA TYR A 177 14.98 4.92 3.47
C TYR A 177 16.16 4.96 2.51
N ASP A 178 16.66 3.80 2.09
CA ASP A 178 17.79 3.71 1.17
C ASP A 178 17.45 4.27 -0.21
N SER A 179 16.24 3.98 -0.68
CA SER A 179 15.73 4.47 -1.98
C SER A 179 15.50 5.98 -2.02
N CYS A 180 15.39 6.63 -0.85
CA CYS A 180 15.03 8.03 -0.70
C CYS A 180 16.04 8.84 0.13
N ALA A 181 17.25 8.31 0.36
CA ALA A 181 18.23 8.88 1.29
C ALA A 181 18.56 10.36 0.99
N ASP A 182 18.62 10.74 -0.29
CA ASP A 182 18.87 12.12 -0.75
C ASP A 182 17.79 13.12 -0.32
N TYR A 183 16.61 12.63 0.03
CA TYR A 183 15.44 13.43 0.42
C TYR A 183 15.10 13.28 1.90
N TYR A 184 15.86 12.44 2.62
CA TYR A 184 15.65 12.07 4.02
C TYR A 184 16.84 12.51 4.89
N SER A 185 17.23 13.78 4.82
CA SER A 185 18.18 14.35 5.76
C SER A 185 17.47 14.70 7.07
N ARG A 186 17.93 14.05 8.16
CA ARG A 186 17.47 14.21 9.56
C ARG A 186 17.53 15.65 10.05
#